data_AF-A0A3B8YT17-F1
#
_entry.id   AF-A0A3B8YT17-F1
#
_cell.length_a   1.000
_cell.length_b   1.000
_cell.length_c   1.000
_cell.angle_alpha   90.00
_cell.angle_beta   90.00
_cell.angle_gamma   90.00
#
_symmetry.space_group_name_H-M   'P 1'
#
loop_
_entity.id
_entity.type
_entity.pdbx_description
1 polymer ?
#
loop_
_entity_poly.entity_id
_entity_poly.type
_entity_poly.pdbx_seq_one_letter_code
_entity_poly.pdbx_strand_id
1 'polypeptide(L)'
;MRVWIDTDVGSDVDDALTIAYVLRHPDLELAGISTVFGDVELRTAIAEALLALAPGQAPPILSGRGLPLTPERIGLMFGHEGQTILPNPEPRMRTEIEPEGPARIDKIAEALHQTSPDVLVAIGPLTNLGALVQHGVKLPQLAIMGGKIE
;
A
#
# COMPACT_ATOMS: atom_id res chain seq x y z
N MET A 1 9.39 -13.68 -10.40
CA MET A 1 8.79 -13.70 -9.06
C MET A 1 7.73 -12.62 -8.99
N ARG A 2 6.52 -12.95 -8.53
CA ARG A 2 5.35 -12.08 -8.52
C ARG A 2 5.23 -11.42 -7.15
N VAL A 3 5.25 -10.10 -7.13
CA VAL A 3 5.39 -9.28 -5.94
C VAL A 3 4.12 -8.48 -5.70
N TRP A 4 3.54 -8.61 -4.52
CA TRP A 4 2.54 -7.68 -4.00
C TRP A 4 3.22 -6.66 -3.09
N ILE A 5 2.93 -5.37 -3.24
CA ILE A 5 3.50 -4.31 -2.39
C ILE A 5 2.41 -3.75 -1.48
N ASP A 6 2.63 -3.74 -0.16
CA ASP A 6 1.81 -3.01 0.81
C ASP A 6 2.59 -1.80 1.33
N THR A 7 2.13 -0.58 1.02
CA THR A 7 2.95 0.64 1.08
C THR A 7 2.18 1.83 1.62
N ASP A 8 2.86 2.72 2.33
CA ASP A 8 2.40 4.07 2.63
C ASP A 8 3.15 5.12 1.78
N VAL A 9 3.21 4.88 0.46
CA VAL A 9 3.88 5.76 -0.51
C VAL A 9 3.47 7.22 -0.38
N GLY A 10 4.45 8.11 -0.55
CA GLY A 10 4.24 9.56 -0.63
C GLY A 10 4.79 10.34 0.57
N SER A 11 4.89 9.71 1.74
CA SER A 11 5.48 10.34 2.93
C SER A 11 7.01 10.38 2.81
N ASP A 12 7.62 9.26 2.41
CA ASP A 12 9.04 9.15 2.07
C ASP A 12 9.22 8.71 0.59
N VAL A 13 10.44 8.87 0.08
CA VAL A 13 10.77 8.67 -1.34
C VAL A 13 11.06 7.20 -1.69
N ASP A 14 11.42 6.39 -0.71
CA ASP A 14 11.88 5.01 -0.85
C ASP A 14 10.77 4.05 -1.29
N ASP A 15 9.52 4.26 -0.90
CA ASP A 15 8.37 3.52 -1.43
C ASP A 15 8.21 3.71 -2.94
N ALA A 16 8.34 4.95 -3.43
CA ALA A 16 8.27 5.25 -4.85
C ALA A 16 9.43 4.61 -5.62
N LEU A 17 10.63 4.61 -5.04
CA LEU A 17 11.79 3.90 -5.60
C LEU A 17 11.57 2.38 -5.64
N THR A 18 10.93 1.81 -4.62
CA THR A 18 10.61 0.37 -4.57
C THR A 18 9.63 -0.02 -5.67
N ILE A 19 8.56 0.75 -5.86
CA ILE A 19 7.59 0.54 -6.96
C ILE A 19 8.32 0.62 -8.30
N ALA A 20 9.12 1.67 -8.53
CA ALA A 20 9.87 1.84 -9.76
C ALA A 20 10.88 0.71 -10.00
N TYR A 21 11.53 0.22 -8.95
CA TYR A 21 12.46 -0.91 -9.01
C TYR A 21 11.74 -2.19 -9.46
N VAL A 22 10.63 -2.54 -8.82
CA VAL A 22 9.84 -3.73 -9.17
C VAL A 22 9.34 -3.65 -10.62
N LEU A 23 8.86 -2.48 -11.05
CA LEU A 23 8.38 -2.27 -12.42
C LEU A 23 9.47 -2.44 -13.49
N ARG A 24 10.74 -2.21 -13.15
CA ARG A 24 11.87 -2.21 -14.09
C ARG A 24 12.75 -3.44 -13.99
N HIS A 25 12.61 -4.25 -12.94
CA HIS A 25 13.45 -5.41 -12.73
C HIS A 25 12.99 -6.59 -13.61
N PRO A 26 13.86 -7.18 -14.44
CA PRO A 26 13.46 -8.18 -15.43
C PRO A 26 12.91 -9.48 -14.82
N ASP A 27 13.31 -9.82 -13.59
CA ASP A 27 12.88 -11.05 -12.91
C ASP A 27 11.68 -10.85 -11.96
N LEU A 28 11.18 -9.62 -11.85
CA LEU A 28 10.04 -9.29 -11.00
C LEU A 28 8.81 -8.93 -11.84
N GLU A 29 7.65 -9.34 -11.35
CA GLU A 29 6.35 -8.97 -11.90
C GLU A 29 5.55 -8.33 -10.77
N LEU A 30 5.02 -7.13 -11.00
CA LEU A 30 4.15 -6.48 -10.04
C LEU A 30 2.76 -7.12 -10.09
N ALA A 31 2.41 -7.87 -9.05
CA ALA A 31 1.13 -8.58 -8.94
C ALA A 31 -0.01 -7.67 -8.45
N GLY A 32 0.31 -6.66 -7.66
CA GLY A 32 -0.65 -5.76 -7.03
C GLY A 32 0.00 -4.78 -6.07
N ILE A 33 -0.71 -3.69 -5.77
CA ILE A 33 -0.35 -2.73 -4.73
C ILE A 33 -1.55 -2.58 -3.79
N SER A 34 -1.32 -2.61 -2.49
CA SER A 34 -2.24 -2.09 -1.48
C SER A 34 -1.62 -0.89 -0.77
N THR A 35 -2.42 0.14 -0.51
CA THR A 35 -1.96 1.31 0.25
C THR A 35 -2.47 1.27 1.68
N VAL A 36 -1.70 1.85 2.60
CA VAL A 36 -1.99 1.81 4.04
C VAL A 36 -1.66 3.15 4.69
N PHE A 37 -2.25 3.39 5.87
CA PHE A 37 -1.95 4.49 6.80
C PHE A 37 -2.31 5.90 6.30
N GLY A 38 -2.98 6.72 7.11
CA GLY A 38 -3.35 8.08 6.73
C GLY A 38 -4.45 8.15 5.66
N ASP A 39 -4.28 9.01 4.66
CA ASP A 39 -5.16 9.20 3.51
C ASP A 39 -4.82 8.16 2.42
N VAL A 40 -5.37 6.96 2.55
CA VAL A 40 -5.08 5.84 1.64
C VAL A 40 -5.57 6.10 0.22
N GLU A 41 -6.58 6.93 0.03
CA GLU A 41 -7.05 7.37 -1.28
C GLU A 41 -6.01 8.24 -1.99
N LEU A 42 -5.42 9.21 -1.28
CA LEU A 42 -4.30 9.98 -1.81
C LEU A 42 -3.12 9.07 -2.14
N ARG A 43 -2.77 8.13 -1.25
CA ARG A 43 -1.66 7.19 -1.49
C ARG A 43 -1.91 6.30 -2.69
N THR A 44 -3.15 5.83 -2.89
CA THR A 44 -3.56 5.07 -4.07
C THR A 44 -3.38 5.90 -5.34
N ALA A 45 -3.80 7.16 -5.33
CA ALA A 45 -3.58 8.07 -6.47
C ALA A 45 -2.09 8.29 -6.77
N ILE A 46 -1.23 8.38 -5.75
CA ILE A 46 0.22 8.45 -5.90
C ILE A 46 0.76 7.18 -6.57
N ALA A 47 0.35 5.99 -6.09
CA ALA A 47 0.76 4.72 -6.68
C ALA A 47 0.30 4.58 -8.15
N GLU A 48 -0.92 5.02 -8.48
CA GLU A 48 -1.44 5.06 -9.85
C GLU A 48 -0.61 5.99 -10.76
N ALA A 49 -0.27 7.18 -10.28
CA ALA A 49 0.56 8.13 -11.02
C ALA A 49 1.98 7.58 -11.29
N LEU A 50 2.56 6.86 -10.32
CA LEU A 50 3.85 6.19 -10.51
C LEU A 50 3.76 5.04 -11.52
N LEU A 51 2.70 4.23 -11.46
CA LEU A 51 2.47 3.14 -12.42
C LEU A 51 2.31 3.67 -13.85
N ALA A 52 1.67 4.84 -14.03
CA ALA A 52 1.49 5.46 -15.33
C ALA A 52 2.82 5.80 -16.05
N LEU A 53 3.94 5.89 -15.32
CA LEU A 53 5.27 6.10 -15.90
C LEU A 53 5.86 4.83 -16.56
N ALA A 54 5.26 3.65 -16.30
CA ALA A 54 5.67 2.35 -16.84
C ALA A 54 4.50 1.69 -17.60
N PRO A 55 4.12 2.21 -18.77
CA PRO A 55 2.97 1.71 -19.52
C PRO A 55 3.17 0.25 -19.95
N GLY A 56 2.10 -0.55 -19.85
CA GLY A 56 2.07 -1.96 -20.25
C GLY A 56 1.86 -2.94 -19.09
N GLN A 57 1.89 -2.46 -17.85
CA GLN A 57 1.44 -3.22 -16.68
C GLN A 57 0.18 -2.56 -16.09
N ALA A 58 -0.78 -3.38 -15.67
CA ALA A 58 -2.03 -2.92 -15.05
C ALA A 58 -2.39 -3.77 -13.83
N PRO A 59 -1.50 -3.87 -12.82
CA PRO A 59 -1.84 -4.55 -11.58
C PRO A 59 -2.98 -3.82 -10.84
N PRO A 60 -3.77 -4.52 -10.01
CA PRO A 60 -4.71 -3.87 -9.11
C PRO A 60 -3.95 -2.97 -8.12
N ILE A 61 -4.42 -1.74 -7.96
CA ILE A 61 -3.99 -0.82 -6.90
C ILE A 61 -5.21 -0.57 -6.01
N LEU A 62 -5.10 -0.91 -4.73
CA LEU A 62 -6.24 -0.92 -3.82
C LEU A 62 -5.94 -0.11 -2.55
N SER A 63 -6.83 0.82 -2.23
CA SER A 63 -6.79 1.48 -0.93
C SER A 63 -7.10 0.48 0.18
N GLY A 64 -6.23 0.39 1.18
CA GLY A 64 -6.41 -0.42 2.37
C GLY A 64 -6.94 0.40 3.54
N ARG A 65 -6.33 0.25 4.72
CA ARG A 65 -6.70 0.94 5.95
C ARG A 65 -5.79 2.12 6.25
N GLY A 66 -6.38 3.31 6.34
CA GLY A 66 -5.77 4.55 6.82
C GLY A 66 -5.58 4.61 8.34
N LEU A 67 -6.40 3.87 9.10
CA LEU A 67 -6.33 3.85 10.56
C LEU A 67 -5.78 2.52 11.11
N PRO A 68 -4.89 2.56 12.12
CA PRO A 68 -4.43 1.36 12.83
C PRO A 68 -5.58 0.50 13.36
N LEU A 69 -5.31 -0.79 13.58
CA LEU A 69 -6.30 -1.73 14.12
C LEU A 69 -6.73 -1.39 15.55
N THR A 70 -5.85 -0.72 16.29
CA THR A 70 -6.10 -0.25 17.66
C THR A 70 -6.62 1.19 17.64
N PRO A 71 -7.67 1.51 18.42
CA PRO A 71 -8.36 2.81 18.36
C PRO A 71 -7.55 4.00 18.88
N GLU A 72 -6.37 3.78 19.45
CA GLU A 72 -5.59 4.79 20.16
C GLU A 72 -4.70 5.66 19.25
N ARG A 73 -4.68 5.40 17.93
CA ARG A 73 -3.79 6.08 16.99
C ARG A 73 -4.54 6.63 15.78
N ILE A 74 -4.25 7.89 15.47
CA ILE A 74 -4.72 8.58 14.26
C ILE A 74 -3.77 8.29 13.09
N GLY A 75 -4.27 8.34 11.87
CA GLY A 75 -3.44 8.38 10.67
C GLY A 75 -2.82 9.77 10.57
N LEU A 76 -1.48 9.85 10.61
CA LEU A 76 -0.73 11.10 10.53
C LEU A 76 -0.01 11.18 9.20
N MET A 77 -0.12 12.34 8.56
CA MET A 77 0.58 12.68 7.32
C MET A 77 1.22 14.06 7.48
N PHE A 78 2.23 14.32 6.66
CA PHE A 78 3.04 15.53 6.77
C PHE A 78 2.49 16.70 5.94
N GLY A 79 1.53 16.44 5.05
CA GLY A 79 0.89 17.46 4.20
C GLY A 79 1.67 17.78 2.93
N HIS A 80 2.80 17.11 2.70
CA HIS A 80 3.56 17.19 1.44
C HIS A 80 3.27 16.02 0.50
N GLU A 81 2.53 15.01 0.95
CA GLU A 81 2.25 13.83 0.17
C GLU A 81 1.53 14.19 -1.14
N GLY A 82 2.01 13.64 -2.25
CA GLY A 82 1.48 13.89 -3.58
C GLY A 82 1.91 15.21 -4.21
N GLN A 83 2.54 16.14 -3.48
CA GLN A 83 3.13 17.34 -4.08
C GLN A 83 4.16 16.96 -5.14
N THR A 84 4.13 17.62 -6.29
CA THR A 84 4.98 17.35 -7.47
C THR A 84 4.75 16.00 -8.17
N ILE A 85 3.91 15.13 -7.62
CA ILE A 85 3.53 13.83 -8.21
C ILE A 85 2.14 13.94 -8.85
N LEU A 86 1.19 14.52 -8.13
CA LEU A 86 -0.19 14.71 -8.58
C LEU A 86 -0.42 16.15 -9.05
N PRO A 87 -1.36 16.38 -9.99
CA PRO A 87 -1.63 17.72 -10.51
C PRO A 87 -2.25 18.66 -9.46
N ASN A 88 -3.15 18.15 -8.62
CA ASN A 88 -3.81 18.91 -7.55
C ASN A 88 -3.96 17.99 -6.31
N PRO A 89 -2.88 17.70 -5.57
CA PRO A 89 -2.98 16.91 -4.35
C PRO A 89 -3.71 17.72 -3.28
N GLU A 90 -4.70 17.10 -2.62
CA GLU A 90 -5.43 17.67 -1.49
C GLU A 90 -5.12 16.83 -0.23
N PRO A 91 -3.91 16.93 0.34
CA PRO A 91 -3.47 16.03 1.39
C PRO A 91 -4.22 16.26 2.70
N ARG A 92 -4.81 15.19 3.23
CA ARG A 92 -5.31 15.19 4.61
C ARG A 92 -4.16 14.92 5.56
N MET A 93 -3.76 15.94 6.32
CA MET A 93 -2.74 15.80 7.37
C MET A 93 -3.16 14.81 8.48
N ARG A 94 -4.47 14.63 8.67
CA ARG A 94 -5.04 13.73 9.67
C ARG A 94 -6.20 12.93 9.10
N THR A 95 -6.15 11.63 9.34
CA THR A 95 -7.29 10.73 9.16
C THR A 95 -7.71 10.24 10.53
N GLU A 96 -8.96 10.50 10.89
CA GLU A 96 -9.53 10.18 12.21
C GLU A 96 -10.66 9.13 12.13
N ILE A 97 -11.27 8.95 10.96
CA ILE A 97 -12.33 7.97 10.73
C ILE A 97 -12.13 7.32 9.35
N GLU A 98 -12.32 6.00 9.29
CA GLU A 98 -12.27 5.23 8.05
C GLU A 98 -13.43 4.22 8.01
N PRO A 99 -14.63 4.64 7.57
CA PRO A 99 -15.81 3.78 7.61
C PRO A 99 -15.73 2.63 6.59
N GLU A 100 -14.97 2.80 5.51
CA GLU A 100 -14.80 1.80 4.45
C GLU A 100 -13.64 0.82 4.69
N GLY A 101 -12.89 0.98 5.79
CA GLY A 101 -11.68 0.20 6.07
C GLY A 101 -11.90 -1.33 5.99
N PRO A 102 -12.93 -1.90 6.63
CA PRO A 102 -13.22 -3.34 6.52
C PRO A 102 -13.48 -3.81 5.08
N ALA A 103 -14.31 -3.08 4.32
CA ALA A 103 -14.63 -3.44 2.93
C ALA A 103 -13.43 -3.32 1.98
N ARG A 104 -12.49 -2.41 2.29
CA ARG A 104 -11.20 -2.29 1.58
C ARG A 104 -10.31 -3.52 1.79
N ILE A 105 -10.27 -4.05 3.01
CA ILE A 105 -9.53 -5.28 3.32
C ILE A 105 -10.11 -6.48 2.57
N ASP A 106 -11.44 -6.59 2.44
CA ASP A 106 -12.06 -7.67 1.68
C ASP A 106 -11.64 -7.65 0.20
N LYS A 107 -11.58 -6.46 -0.41
CA LYS A 107 -11.09 -6.27 -1.78
C LYS A 107 -9.61 -6.66 -1.92
N ILE A 108 -8.78 -6.30 -0.95
CA ILE A 108 -7.36 -6.72 -0.94
C ILE A 108 -7.25 -8.24 -0.81
N ALA A 109 -8.07 -8.88 0.04
CA ALA A 109 -8.08 -10.33 0.19
C ALA A 109 -8.48 -11.03 -1.12
N GLU A 110 -9.52 -10.54 -1.79
CA GLU A 110 -9.96 -11.03 -3.10
C GLU A 110 -8.85 -10.89 -4.15
N ALA A 111 -8.22 -9.72 -4.23
CA ALA A 111 -7.16 -9.48 -5.19
C ALA A 111 -5.89 -10.30 -4.89
N LEU A 112 -5.51 -10.49 -3.62
CA LEU A 112 -4.43 -11.41 -3.23
C LEU A 112 -4.72 -12.85 -3.66
N HIS A 113 -5.97 -13.30 -3.53
CA HIS A 113 -6.39 -14.62 -3.98
C HIS A 113 -6.31 -14.75 -5.51
N GLN A 114 -6.90 -13.81 -6.25
CA GLN A 114 -6.94 -13.80 -7.71
C GLN A 114 -5.55 -13.66 -8.33
N THR A 115 -4.71 -12.80 -7.75
CA THR A 115 -3.37 -12.55 -8.25
C THR A 115 -2.39 -13.60 -7.76
N SER A 116 -2.58 -14.25 -6.62
CA SER A 116 -1.68 -15.29 -6.08
C SER A 116 -0.19 -14.91 -6.16
N PRO A 117 0.24 -13.83 -5.48
CA PRO A 117 1.64 -13.40 -5.47
C PRO A 117 2.54 -14.40 -4.74
N ASP A 118 3.81 -14.47 -5.16
CA ASP A 118 4.83 -15.31 -4.50
C ASP A 118 5.24 -14.69 -3.14
N VAL A 119 5.35 -13.36 -3.11
CA VAL A 119 5.79 -12.59 -1.94
C VAL A 119 4.94 -11.33 -1.77
N LEU A 120 4.60 -11.01 -0.52
CA LEU A 120 4.03 -9.74 -0.12
C LEU A 120 5.13 -8.93 0.60
N VAL A 121 5.51 -7.84 -0.03
CA VAL A 121 6.51 -6.87 0.46
C VAL A 121 5.76 -5.77 1.22
N ALA A 122 5.83 -5.81 2.54
CA ALA A 122 5.22 -4.83 3.42
C ALA A 122 6.26 -3.76 3.81
N ILE A 123 6.10 -2.58 3.24
CA ILE A 123 7.00 -1.43 3.41
C ILE A 123 6.34 -0.25 4.12
N GLY A 124 5.04 -0.34 4.42
CA GLY A 124 4.36 0.57 5.35
C GLY A 124 3.90 -0.10 6.65
N PRO A 125 3.09 0.58 7.48
CA PRO A 125 2.48 0.00 8.67
C PRO A 125 1.67 -1.27 8.39
N LEU A 126 1.86 -2.32 9.20
CA LEU A 126 1.26 -3.66 8.99
C LEU A 126 -0.26 -3.76 9.22
N THR A 127 -0.99 -2.64 9.15
CA THR A 127 -2.43 -2.57 9.44
C THR A 127 -3.24 -3.43 8.49
N ASN A 128 -2.96 -3.37 7.18
CA ASN A 128 -3.63 -4.19 6.18
C ASN A 128 -3.40 -5.68 6.44
N LEU A 129 -2.15 -6.08 6.64
CA LEU A 129 -1.78 -7.47 6.91
C LEU A 129 -2.41 -7.99 8.21
N GLY A 130 -2.41 -7.19 9.27
CA GLY A 130 -3.05 -7.56 10.52
C GLY A 130 -4.56 -7.77 10.35
N ALA A 131 -5.24 -6.91 9.58
CA ALA A 131 -6.66 -7.08 9.28
C ALA A 131 -6.93 -8.34 8.44
N LEU A 132 -6.12 -8.58 7.41
CA LEU A 132 -6.21 -9.79 6.58
C LEU A 132 -6.07 -11.06 7.43
N VAL A 133 -5.10 -11.10 8.34
CA VAL A 133 -4.92 -12.22 9.27
C VAL A 133 -6.12 -12.37 10.22
N GLN A 134 -6.68 -11.28 10.74
CA GLN A 134 -7.90 -11.32 11.55
C GLN A 134 -9.11 -11.88 10.78
N HIS A 135 -9.17 -11.67 9.46
CA HIS A 135 -10.17 -12.26 8.57
C HIS A 135 -9.85 -13.70 8.13
N GLY A 136 -8.78 -14.32 8.65
CA GLY A 136 -8.40 -15.69 8.31
C GLY A 136 -7.73 -15.85 6.94
N VAL A 137 -7.26 -14.76 6.33
CA VAL A 137 -6.52 -14.80 5.07
C VAL A 137 -5.13 -15.38 5.31
N LYS A 138 -4.79 -16.43 4.55
CA LYS A 138 -3.43 -16.98 4.52
C LYS A 138 -2.57 -16.09 3.61
N LEU A 139 -1.65 -15.35 4.20
CA LEU A 139 -0.70 -14.51 3.47
C LEU A 139 0.38 -15.36 2.77
N PRO A 140 0.94 -14.88 1.64
CA PRO A 140 2.10 -15.49 0.98
C PRO A 140 3.37 -15.29 1.84
N GLN A 141 4.54 -15.61 1.28
CA GLN A 141 5.80 -15.26 1.94
C GLN A 141 5.86 -13.75 2.19
N LEU A 142 6.33 -13.34 3.37
CA LEU A 142 6.42 -11.94 3.75
C LEU A 142 7.86 -11.44 3.67
N ALA A 143 8.05 -10.26 3.10
CA ALA A 143 9.25 -9.45 3.28
C ALA A 143 8.82 -8.14 3.94
N ILE A 144 9.38 -7.84 5.12
CA ILE A 144 8.91 -6.73 5.96
C ILE A 144 10.06 -5.73 6.13
N MET A 145 9.81 -4.47 5.76
CA MET A 145 10.65 -3.35 6.17
C MET A 145 10.09 -2.79 7.47
N GLY A 146 10.89 -2.88 8.53
CA GLY A 146 10.51 -2.39 9.84
C GLY A 146 11.06 -3.22 10.99
N GLY A 147 10.75 -2.77 12.20
CA GLY A 147 11.28 -3.36 13.41
C GLY A 147 12.68 -2.86 13.74
N LYS A 148 13.16 -3.29 14.91
CA LYS A 148 14.49 -3.04 15.44
C LYS A 148 14.88 -4.33 16.16
N ILE A 149 16.08 -4.82 15.88
CA ILE A 149 16.67 -5.92 16.64
C ILE A 149 17.43 -5.28 17.81
N GLU A 150 17.13 -5.73 19.03
CA GLU A 150 17.89 -5.37 20.23
C GLU A 150 18.96 -6.41 20.55
#